data_AF-A0A968WD63-F1
#
_entry.id   AF-A0A968WD63-F1
#
_cell.length_a   1.000
_cell.length_b   1.000
_cell.length_c   1.000
_cell.angle_alpha   90.00
_cell.angle_beta   90.00
_cell.angle_gamma   90.00
#
_symmetry.space_group_name_H-M   'P 1'
#
loop_
_entity.id
_entity.type
_entity.pdbx_description
1 polymer ?
#
loop_
_entity_poly.entity_id
_entity_poly.type
_entity_poly.pdbx_seq_one_letter_code
_entity_poly.pdbx_strand_id
1 'polypeptide(L)'
;MATTKFQNNVRTRLYKKNYQGFSQSDFLEAAKIIGCDDLDNPTHEQIKAGVQYLIDKHNQSLALTESEATQRTENSTAITNQQKEQLISVQAESLGIELSESEITDISQTVSDSFTDFVSAVETINSSIKDYAQSKFDEVEQKIDSSNSNLRDYINKRTTSLQRKSVEGAITTKEVLEQKSSSLKSFFKSLSAAFKTQ
;
A
#
# COMPACT_ATOMS: atom_id res chain seq x y z
N MET A 1 9.98 36.49 7.31
CA MET A 1 10.61 36.75 8.63
C MET A 1 12.02 37.25 8.39
N ALA A 2 12.47 38.25 9.13
CA ALA A 2 13.82 38.81 8.98
C ALA A 2 14.87 37.82 9.52
N THR A 3 15.97 37.65 8.80
CA THR A 3 17.13 36.86 9.24
C THR A 3 17.84 37.61 10.37
N THR A 4 18.04 36.98 11.53
CA THR A 4 18.71 37.64 12.67
C THR A 4 20.21 37.78 12.43
N LYS A 5 20.86 38.72 13.13
CA LYS A 5 22.33 38.88 13.00
C LYS A 5 23.08 37.61 13.39
N PHE A 6 22.61 36.89 14.41
CA PHE A 6 23.17 35.59 14.81
C PHE A 6 23.14 34.60 13.65
N GLN A 7 21.95 34.39 13.05
CA GLN A 7 21.78 33.46 11.92
C GLN A 7 22.69 33.80 10.75
N ASN A 8 22.77 35.08 10.37
CA ASN A 8 23.57 35.50 9.22
C ASN A 8 25.07 35.31 9.46
N ASN A 9 25.56 35.65 10.65
CA ASN A 9 26.97 35.51 11.01
C ASN A 9 27.39 34.04 11.14
N VAL A 10 26.58 33.21 11.80
CA VAL A 10 26.83 31.78 11.95
C VAL A 10 26.80 31.09 10.59
N ARG A 11 25.79 31.36 9.76
CA ARG A 11 25.66 30.81 8.40
C ARG A 11 26.85 31.16 7.51
N THR A 12 27.27 32.43 7.51
CA THR A 12 28.45 32.87 6.74
C THR A 12 29.72 32.13 7.15
N ARG A 13 29.91 31.89 8.45
CA ARG A 13 31.07 31.14 8.96
C ARG A 13 31.00 29.65 8.64
N LEU A 14 29.81 29.06 8.67
CA LEU A 14 29.58 27.66 8.26
C LEU A 14 29.86 27.47 6.77
N TYR A 15 29.37 28.38 5.91
CA TYR A 15 29.64 28.34 4.48
C TYR A 15 31.13 28.44 4.14
N LYS A 16 31.89 29.29 4.85
CA LYS A 16 33.36 29.36 4.70
C LYS A 16 34.07 28.05 5.09
N LYS A 17 33.43 27.21 5.91
CA LYS A 17 33.92 25.90 6.34
C LYS A 17 33.31 24.74 5.53
N ASN A 18 32.60 25.02 4.43
CA ASN A 18 31.88 24.04 3.61
C ASN A 18 30.72 23.32 4.31
N TYR A 19 30.18 23.86 5.40
CA TYR A 19 28.97 23.34 6.03
C TYR A 19 27.74 24.09 5.52
N GLN A 20 26.81 23.38 4.88
CA GLN A 20 25.60 23.93 4.26
C GLN A 20 24.34 23.15 4.69
N GLY A 21 23.15 23.63 4.32
CA GLY A 21 21.89 22.88 4.51
C GLY A 21 21.16 23.09 5.86
N PHE A 22 21.68 23.92 6.76
CA PHE A 22 21.02 24.20 8.04
C PHE A 22 19.72 24.98 7.88
N SER A 23 18.66 24.51 8.54
CA SER A 23 17.35 25.12 8.58
C SER A 23 17.30 26.30 9.57
N GLN A 24 16.25 27.14 9.49
CA GLN A 24 16.05 28.21 10.48
C GLN A 24 15.90 27.67 11.91
N SER A 25 15.26 26.50 12.06
CA SER A 25 15.12 25.79 13.33
C SER A 25 16.47 25.41 13.93
N ASP A 26 17.44 24.96 13.14
CA ASP A 26 18.77 24.57 13.64
C ASP A 26 19.50 25.75 14.29
N PHE A 27 19.40 26.94 13.69
CA PHE A 27 20.01 28.13 14.28
C PHE A 27 19.32 28.58 15.56
N LEU A 28 17.99 28.42 15.67
CA LEU A 28 17.25 28.75 16.89
C LEU A 28 17.57 27.78 18.02
N GLU A 29 17.67 26.50 17.71
CA GLU A 29 18.09 25.47 18.65
C GLU A 29 19.52 25.73 19.14
N ALA A 30 20.45 25.99 18.22
CA ALA A 30 21.82 26.35 18.56
C ALA A 30 21.87 27.57 19.49
N ALA A 31 21.09 28.62 19.18
CA ALA A 31 21.03 29.83 20.01
C ALA A 31 20.51 29.54 21.43
N LYS A 32 19.49 28.67 21.56
CA LYS A 32 18.96 28.25 22.86
C LYS A 32 19.98 27.47 23.68
N ILE A 33 20.71 26.56 23.05
CA ILE A 33 21.72 25.72 23.71
C ILE A 33 22.89 26.56 24.23
N ILE A 34 23.35 27.54 23.46
CA ILE A 34 24.50 28.39 23.82
C ILE A 34 24.12 29.58 24.73
N GLY A 35 22.85 29.72 25.10
CA GLY A 35 22.37 30.85 25.91
C GLY A 35 22.48 32.20 25.19
N CYS A 36 22.11 32.27 23.90
CA CYS A 36 22.02 33.51 23.15
C CYS A 36 20.58 34.04 23.17
N ASP A 37 20.27 34.86 24.17
CA ASP A 37 18.93 35.43 24.34
C ASP A 37 18.65 36.61 23.39
N ASP A 38 19.69 37.35 23.00
CA ASP A 38 19.62 38.45 22.02
C ASP A 38 20.22 38.04 20.67
N LEU A 39 19.35 37.62 19.75
CA LEU A 39 19.71 37.15 18.41
C LEU A 39 20.20 38.28 17.47
N ASP A 40 19.93 39.53 17.78
CA ASP A 40 20.29 40.70 16.96
C ASP A 40 21.55 41.42 17.46
N ASN A 41 22.04 41.05 18.64
CA ASN A 41 23.32 41.46 19.19
C ASN A 41 24.13 40.31 19.85
N PRO A 42 24.45 39.23 19.10
CA PRO A 42 25.21 38.11 19.65
C PRO A 42 26.68 38.49 19.88
N THR A 43 27.26 38.00 20.96
CA THR A 43 28.70 38.11 21.22
C THR A 43 29.52 37.24 20.26
N HIS A 44 30.81 37.56 20.10
CA HIS A 44 31.71 36.77 19.26
C HIS A 44 31.82 35.31 19.72
N GLU A 45 31.84 35.10 21.04
CA GLU A 45 31.88 33.76 21.63
C GLU A 45 30.59 32.98 21.38
N GLN A 46 29.41 33.63 21.46
CA GLN A 46 28.15 32.99 21.09
C GLN A 46 28.11 32.60 19.61
N ILE A 47 28.59 33.46 18.70
CA ILE A 47 28.68 33.09 17.28
C ILE A 47 29.61 31.88 17.09
N LYS A 48 30.78 31.87 17.75
CA LYS A 48 31.74 30.77 17.65
C LYS A 48 31.18 29.46 18.23
N ALA A 49 30.53 29.52 19.38
CA ALA A 49 29.88 28.39 20.03
C ALA A 49 28.72 27.86 19.17
N GLY A 50 27.90 28.72 18.59
CA GLY A 50 26.82 28.33 17.68
C GLY A 50 27.32 27.65 16.41
N VAL A 51 28.41 28.16 15.82
CA VAL A 51 29.08 27.49 14.68
C VAL A 51 29.60 26.12 15.09
N GLN A 52 30.26 26.01 16.24
CA GLN A 52 30.83 24.75 16.71
C GLN A 52 29.73 23.72 17.02
N TYR A 53 28.65 24.12 17.70
CA TYR A 53 27.51 23.26 17.99
C TYR A 53 26.86 22.72 16.71
N LEU A 54 26.68 23.55 15.68
CA LEU A 54 26.10 23.10 14.41
C LEU A 54 27.04 22.18 13.63
N ILE A 55 28.35 22.42 13.70
CA ILE A 55 29.35 21.49 13.16
C ILE A 55 29.32 20.17 13.90
N ASP A 56 29.26 20.18 15.23
CA ASP A 56 29.24 18.98 16.05
C ASP A 56 27.95 18.20 15.86
N LYS A 57 26.79 18.88 15.76
CA LYS A 57 25.50 18.26 15.42
C LYS A 57 25.53 17.63 14.02
N HIS A 58 26.11 18.32 13.04
CA HIS A 58 26.29 17.80 11.68
C HIS A 58 27.26 16.60 11.66
N ASN A 59 28.37 16.70 12.39
CA ASN A 59 29.38 15.64 12.51
C ASN A 59 28.88 14.46 13.36
N GLN A 60 27.95 14.66 14.30
CA GLN A 60 27.34 13.59 15.09
C GLN A 60 26.26 12.87 14.29
N SER A 61 25.51 13.60 13.45
CA SER A 61 24.68 12.99 12.40
C SER A 61 25.55 12.17 11.45
N LEU A 62 26.74 12.67 11.08
CA LEU A 62 27.72 11.90 10.29
C LEU A 62 28.37 10.76 11.09
N ALA A 63 28.63 10.88 12.39
CA ALA A 63 29.29 9.87 13.21
C ALA A 63 28.38 8.70 13.57
N LEU A 64 27.07 8.94 13.72
CA LEU A 64 26.05 7.88 13.72
C LEU A 64 25.92 7.20 12.35
N THR A 65 26.53 7.79 11.31
CA THR A 65 26.67 7.24 9.94
C THR A 65 28.09 6.71 9.67
N GLU A 66 29.11 7.03 10.49
CA GLU A 66 30.54 6.74 10.22
C GLU A 66 31.16 5.68 11.15
N SER A 67 30.45 5.14 12.14
CA SER A 67 30.94 3.93 12.84
C SER A 67 30.90 2.65 11.98
N GLU A 68 30.48 2.77 10.72
CA GLU A 68 30.53 1.75 9.66
C GLU A 68 31.55 2.09 8.54
N ALA A 69 32.38 3.12 8.71
CA ALA A 69 33.31 3.58 7.68
C ALA A 69 34.77 3.19 7.97
N THR A 70 35.10 1.90 7.88
CA THR A 70 36.49 1.50 7.57
C THR A 70 36.50 0.28 6.66
N GLN A 71 36.15 0.49 5.39
CA GLN A 71 36.91 -0.02 4.24
C GLN A 71 36.31 0.52 2.93
N ARG A 72 36.95 1.56 2.41
CA ARG A 72 36.80 2.01 1.02
C ARG A 72 37.42 0.95 0.11
N THR A 73 36.57 0.12 -0.49
CA THR A 73 36.78 -0.39 -1.85
C THR A 73 35.42 -0.78 -2.45
N GLU A 74 35.11 -0.19 -3.60
CA GLU A 74 33.98 -0.47 -4.51
C GLU A 74 32.60 0.11 -4.17
N ASN A 75 32.23 1.15 -4.96
CA ASN A 75 30.97 1.86 -5.16
C ASN A 75 29.65 1.13 -4.84
N SER A 76 29.42 0.78 -3.58
CA SER A 76 28.10 0.38 -3.11
C SER A 76 27.84 0.88 -1.69
N THR A 77 26.78 1.68 -1.57
CA THR A 77 26.17 2.02 -0.29
C THR A 77 25.26 0.86 0.07
N ALA A 78 25.74 -0.04 0.92
CA ALA A 78 24.89 -1.07 1.51
C ALA A 78 23.92 -0.39 2.50
N ILE A 79 22.63 -0.69 2.41
CA ILE A 79 21.62 -0.21 3.37
C ILE A 79 21.08 -1.39 4.17
N THR A 80 20.90 -1.16 5.47
CA THR A 80 20.33 -2.18 6.37
C THR A 80 18.85 -2.41 6.07
N ASN A 81 18.33 -3.59 6.44
CA ASN A 81 16.89 -3.87 6.33
C ASN A 81 16.03 -2.87 7.10
N GLN A 82 16.47 -2.44 8.28
CA GLN A 82 15.74 -1.44 9.07
C GLN A 82 15.64 -0.09 8.35
N GLN A 83 16.72 0.34 7.68
CA GLN A 83 16.70 1.55 6.86
C GLN A 83 15.80 1.38 5.63
N LYS A 84 15.77 0.20 5.01
CA LYS A 84 14.83 -0.10 3.91
C LYS A 84 13.39 0.03 4.36
N GLU A 85 13.02 -0.61 5.47
CA GLU A 85 11.66 -0.59 6.00
C GLU A 85 11.20 0.84 6.33
N GLN A 86 12.08 1.65 6.93
CA GLN A 86 11.80 3.06 7.18
C GLN A 86 11.62 3.86 5.89
N LEU A 87 12.51 3.68 4.91
CA LEU A 87 12.41 4.35 3.61
C LEU A 87 11.12 3.93 2.88
N ILE A 88 10.79 2.63 2.87
CA ILE A 88 9.57 2.11 2.27
C ILE A 88 8.33 2.75 2.91
N SER A 89 8.28 2.81 4.24
CA SER A 89 7.18 3.42 4.97
C SER A 89 6.98 4.90 4.58
N VAL A 90 8.06 5.70 4.62
CA VAL A 90 8.01 7.13 4.27
C VAL A 90 7.65 7.35 2.80
N GLN A 91 8.23 6.55 1.89
CA GLN A 91 7.92 6.66 0.47
C GLN A 91 6.48 6.25 0.18
N ALA A 92 5.98 5.18 0.79
CA ALA A 92 4.59 4.74 0.62
C ALA A 92 3.61 5.81 1.09
N GLU A 93 3.83 6.40 2.27
CA GLU A 93 3.02 7.52 2.77
C GLU A 93 3.04 8.71 1.78
N SER A 94 4.20 9.03 1.22
CA SER A 94 4.33 10.11 0.22
C SER A 94 3.59 9.83 -1.08
N LEU A 95 3.43 8.55 -1.44
CA LEU A 95 2.65 8.09 -2.59
C LEU A 95 1.15 7.96 -2.28
N GLY A 96 0.73 8.20 -1.03
CA GLY A 96 -0.64 7.99 -0.57
C GLY A 96 -1.03 6.51 -0.47
N ILE A 97 -0.04 5.62 -0.33
CA ILE A 97 -0.24 4.18 -0.19
C ILE A 97 -0.04 3.83 1.28
N GLU A 98 -1.09 3.28 1.89
CA GLU A 98 -1.03 2.75 3.25
C GLU A 98 -0.55 1.30 3.20
N LEU A 99 0.58 1.01 3.85
CA LEU A 99 1.15 -0.33 3.96
C LEU A 99 1.15 -0.75 5.43
N SER A 100 0.79 -2.01 5.68
CA SER A 100 0.98 -2.64 6.99
C SER A 100 2.44 -3.01 7.24
N GLU A 101 2.81 -3.24 8.50
CA GLU A 101 4.19 -3.64 8.88
C GLU A 101 4.66 -4.89 8.12
N SER A 102 3.79 -5.90 7.96
CA SER A 102 4.14 -7.10 7.19
C SER A 102 4.42 -6.81 5.72
N GLU A 103 3.67 -5.88 5.11
CA GLU A 103 3.86 -5.54 3.69
C GLU A 103 5.14 -4.74 3.47
N ILE A 104 5.49 -3.88 4.44
CA ILE A 104 6.77 -3.16 4.45
C ILE A 104 7.93 -4.16 4.51
N THR A 105 7.86 -5.16 5.38
CA THR A 105 8.86 -6.23 5.47
C THR A 105 8.92 -7.09 4.20
N ASP A 106 7.77 -7.44 3.61
CA ASP A 106 7.74 -8.20 2.36
C ASP A 106 8.42 -7.42 1.22
N ILE A 107 8.11 -6.14 1.08
CA ILE A 107 8.74 -5.26 0.07
C ILE A 107 10.25 -5.14 0.36
N SER A 108 10.65 -4.96 1.63
CA SER A 108 12.05 -4.80 2.00
C SER A 108 12.90 -6.02 1.62
N GLN A 109 12.33 -7.23 1.66
CA GLN A 109 13.02 -8.46 1.23
C GLN A 109 13.24 -8.55 -0.28
N THR A 110 12.43 -7.85 -1.08
CA THR A 110 12.54 -7.85 -2.55
C THR A 110 13.46 -6.76 -3.09
N VAL A 111 13.66 -5.70 -2.32
CA VAL A 111 14.53 -4.56 -2.65
C VAL A 111 15.99 -4.93 -2.37
N SER A 112 16.87 -4.62 -3.33
CA SER A 112 18.33 -4.82 -3.20
C SER A 112 18.87 -4.22 -1.89
N ASP A 113 19.89 -4.85 -1.31
CA ASP A 113 20.60 -4.32 -0.13
C ASP A 113 21.67 -3.28 -0.52
N SER A 114 21.94 -3.13 -1.81
CA SER A 114 23.13 -2.49 -2.34
C SER A 114 22.74 -1.51 -3.44
N PHE A 115 23.15 -0.25 -3.28
CA PHE A 115 22.83 0.84 -4.22
C PHE A 115 24.06 1.66 -4.57
N THR A 116 24.08 2.17 -5.80
CA THR A 116 25.15 3.02 -6.31
C THR A 116 25.08 4.42 -5.70
N ASP A 117 23.86 4.91 -5.46
CA ASP A 117 23.58 6.16 -4.74
C ASP A 117 22.18 6.16 -4.12
N PHE A 118 21.90 7.14 -3.26
CA PHE A 118 20.60 7.26 -2.58
C PHE A 118 19.42 7.51 -3.52
N VAL A 119 19.63 8.18 -4.65
CA VAL A 119 18.56 8.44 -5.62
C VAL A 119 18.11 7.12 -6.26
N SER A 120 19.05 6.28 -6.66
CA SER A 120 18.79 4.93 -7.19
C SER A 120 18.10 4.03 -6.18
N ALA A 121 18.41 4.18 -4.88
CA ALA A 121 17.72 3.47 -3.81
C ALA A 121 16.25 3.88 -3.69
N VAL A 122 15.97 5.19 -3.68
CA VAL A 122 14.62 5.73 -3.61
C VAL A 122 13.81 5.37 -4.86
N GLU A 123 14.39 5.46 -6.05
CA GLU A 123 13.73 5.08 -7.30
C GLU A 123 13.38 3.58 -7.32
N THR A 124 14.30 2.72 -6.88
CA THR A 124 14.07 1.27 -6.76
C THR A 124 12.96 0.97 -5.77
N ILE A 125 13.01 1.56 -4.56
CA ILE A 125 11.98 1.40 -3.53
C ILE A 125 10.61 1.87 -4.05
N ASN A 126 10.55 3.02 -4.72
CA ASN A 126 9.31 3.53 -5.30
C ASN A 126 8.75 2.60 -6.37
N SER A 127 9.62 1.99 -7.20
CA SER A 127 9.18 0.95 -8.15
C SER A 127 8.61 -0.25 -7.40
N SER A 128 9.33 -0.77 -6.41
CA SER A 128 8.89 -1.95 -5.64
C SER A 128 7.56 -1.72 -4.91
N ILE A 129 7.33 -0.53 -4.35
CA ILE A 129 6.05 -0.17 -3.73
C ILE A 129 4.92 -0.17 -4.78
N LYS A 130 5.16 0.41 -5.96
CA LYS A 130 4.17 0.45 -7.04
C LYS A 130 3.86 -0.93 -7.59
N ASP A 131 4.90 -1.74 -7.80
CA ASP A 131 4.77 -3.12 -8.29
C ASP A 131 3.99 -3.98 -7.27
N TYR A 132 4.24 -3.78 -5.98
CA TYR A 132 3.48 -4.43 -4.92
C TYR A 132 2.00 -4.02 -4.93
N ALA A 133 1.73 -2.71 -4.99
CA ALA A 133 0.37 -2.19 -5.06
C ALA A 133 -0.37 -2.71 -6.31
N GLN A 134 0.30 -2.71 -7.47
CA GLN A 134 -0.25 -3.25 -8.72
C GLN A 134 -0.60 -4.73 -8.58
N SER A 135 0.31 -5.55 -8.02
CA SER A 135 0.07 -6.98 -7.79
C SER A 135 -1.16 -7.22 -6.90
N LYS A 136 -1.37 -6.40 -5.86
CA LYS A 136 -2.58 -6.46 -5.03
C LYS A 136 -3.85 -6.12 -5.80
N PHE A 137 -3.80 -5.09 -6.65
CA PHE A 137 -4.94 -4.76 -7.52
C PHE A 137 -5.24 -5.90 -8.51
N ASP A 138 -4.22 -6.48 -9.13
CA ASP A 138 -4.36 -7.61 -10.05
C ASP A 138 -4.97 -8.84 -9.34
N GLU A 139 -4.55 -9.12 -8.10
CA GLU A 139 -5.10 -10.22 -7.29
C GLU A 139 -6.60 -9.99 -6.99
N VAL A 140 -6.97 -8.75 -6.65
CA VAL A 140 -8.37 -8.38 -6.42
C VAL A 140 -9.20 -8.50 -7.70
N GLU A 141 -8.66 -8.03 -8.83
CA GLU A 141 -9.32 -8.11 -10.13
C GLU A 141 -9.56 -9.59 -10.52
N GLN A 142 -8.54 -10.44 -10.37
CA GLN A 142 -8.66 -11.88 -10.61
C GLN A 142 -9.70 -12.55 -9.70
N LYS A 143 -9.78 -12.16 -8.43
CA LYS A 143 -10.80 -12.65 -7.49
C LYS A 143 -12.21 -12.23 -7.92
N ILE A 144 -12.38 -10.99 -8.38
CA ILE A 144 -13.65 -10.48 -8.90
C ILE A 144 -14.08 -11.29 -10.13
N ASP A 145 -13.17 -11.49 -11.09
CA ASP A 145 -13.44 -12.26 -12.30
C ASP A 145 -13.83 -13.71 -12.01
N SER A 146 -13.08 -14.35 -11.09
CA SER A 146 -13.37 -15.72 -10.65
C SER A 146 -14.74 -15.81 -9.98
N SER A 147 -15.08 -14.84 -9.13
CA SER A 147 -16.39 -14.75 -8.47
C SER A 147 -17.52 -14.58 -9.49
N ASN A 148 -17.35 -13.68 -10.46
CA ASN A 148 -18.31 -13.44 -11.53
C ASN A 148 -18.53 -14.68 -12.41
N SER A 149 -17.45 -15.40 -12.74
CA SER A 149 -17.52 -16.67 -13.47
C SER A 149 -18.33 -17.72 -12.71
N ASN A 150 -18.01 -17.90 -11.41
CA ASN A 150 -18.73 -18.84 -10.55
C ASN A 150 -20.23 -18.50 -10.41
N LEU A 151 -20.57 -17.21 -10.31
CA LEU A 151 -21.96 -16.76 -10.26
C LEU A 151 -22.71 -17.06 -11.57
N ARG A 152 -22.08 -16.81 -12.72
CA ARG A 152 -22.66 -17.15 -14.03
C ARG A 152 -22.90 -18.65 -14.15
N ASP A 153 -21.95 -19.48 -13.75
CA ASP A 153 -22.09 -20.93 -13.75
C ASP A 153 -23.22 -21.41 -12.82
N TYR A 154 -23.32 -20.83 -11.63
CA TYR A 154 -24.40 -21.12 -10.69
C TYR A 154 -25.77 -20.77 -11.29
N ILE A 155 -25.92 -19.57 -11.87
CA ILE A 155 -27.15 -19.11 -12.50
C ILE A 155 -27.53 -20.02 -13.68
N ASN A 156 -26.56 -20.40 -14.51
CA ASN A 156 -26.79 -21.31 -15.64
C ASN A 156 -27.27 -22.68 -15.16
N LYS A 157 -26.57 -23.28 -14.16
CA LYS A 157 -26.99 -24.55 -13.56
C LYS A 157 -28.39 -24.47 -12.97
N ARG A 158 -28.71 -23.38 -12.27
CA ARG A 158 -30.04 -23.20 -11.66
C ARG A 158 -31.12 -23.01 -12.72
N THR A 159 -30.86 -22.21 -13.75
CA THR A 159 -31.78 -22.00 -14.87
C THR A 159 -32.09 -23.31 -15.59
N THR A 160 -31.06 -24.09 -15.95
CA THR A 160 -31.24 -25.41 -16.58
C THR A 160 -32.03 -26.36 -15.69
N SER A 161 -31.75 -26.36 -14.37
CA SER A 161 -32.50 -27.18 -13.40
C SER A 161 -33.98 -26.80 -13.34
N LEU A 162 -34.28 -25.49 -13.33
CA LEU A 162 -35.65 -24.98 -13.31
C LEU A 162 -36.38 -25.29 -14.62
N GLN A 163 -35.73 -25.12 -15.78
CA GLN A 163 -36.29 -25.50 -17.07
C GLN A 163 -36.65 -26.98 -17.12
N ARG A 164 -35.72 -27.85 -16.68
CA ARG A 164 -35.99 -29.29 -16.59
C ARG A 164 -37.19 -29.60 -15.68
N LYS A 165 -37.24 -29.04 -14.48
CA LYS A 165 -38.37 -29.23 -13.55
C LYS A 165 -39.69 -28.73 -14.13
N SER A 166 -39.68 -27.62 -14.86
CA SER A 166 -40.86 -27.09 -15.52
C SER A 166 -41.38 -28.03 -16.60
N VAL A 167 -40.48 -28.60 -17.41
CA VAL A 167 -40.83 -29.57 -18.45
C VAL A 167 -41.36 -30.87 -17.81
N GLU A 168 -40.69 -31.38 -16.79
CA GLU A 168 -41.13 -32.56 -16.04
C GLU A 168 -42.53 -32.36 -15.45
N GLY A 169 -42.77 -31.23 -14.80
CA GLY A 169 -44.10 -30.90 -14.25
C GLY A 169 -45.20 -30.80 -15.32
N ALA A 170 -44.88 -30.25 -16.49
CA ALA A 170 -45.82 -30.19 -17.62
C ALA A 170 -46.16 -31.58 -18.17
N ILE A 171 -45.15 -32.46 -18.29
CA ILE A 171 -45.35 -33.87 -18.71
C ILE A 171 -46.24 -34.60 -17.69
N THR A 172 -45.92 -34.54 -16.41
CA THR A 172 -46.72 -35.18 -15.36
C THR A 172 -48.16 -34.66 -15.34
N THR A 173 -48.36 -33.35 -15.54
CA THR A 173 -49.71 -32.76 -15.60
C THR A 173 -50.50 -33.29 -16.80
N LYS A 174 -49.85 -33.41 -17.96
CA LYS A 174 -50.45 -34.01 -19.16
C LYS A 174 -50.86 -35.46 -18.91
N GLU A 175 -49.98 -36.27 -18.32
CA GLU A 175 -50.25 -37.68 -17.99
C GLU A 175 -51.47 -37.81 -17.05
N VAL A 176 -51.54 -36.99 -15.99
CA VAL A 176 -52.69 -36.96 -15.08
C VAL A 176 -53.99 -36.59 -15.80
N LEU A 177 -53.93 -35.63 -16.74
CA LEU A 177 -55.10 -35.22 -17.52
C LEU A 177 -55.58 -36.32 -18.47
N GLU A 178 -54.65 -37.00 -19.16
CA GLU A 178 -54.95 -38.14 -20.04
C GLU A 178 -55.56 -39.31 -19.25
N GLN A 179 -55.03 -39.59 -18.06
CA GLN A 179 -55.57 -40.59 -17.15
C GLN A 179 -57.00 -40.24 -16.73
N LYS A 180 -57.26 -39.00 -16.28
CA LYS A 180 -58.61 -38.55 -15.91
C LYS A 180 -59.59 -38.60 -17.07
N SER A 181 -59.19 -38.17 -18.25
CA SER A 181 -60.01 -38.25 -19.47
C SER A 181 -60.41 -39.69 -19.80
N SER A 182 -59.45 -40.61 -19.70
CA SER A 182 -59.70 -42.05 -19.93
C SER A 182 -60.65 -42.64 -18.88
N SER A 183 -60.49 -42.29 -17.60
CA SER A 183 -61.40 -42.70 -16.54
C SER A 183 -62.82 -42.14 -16.72
N LEU A 184 -62.96 -40.89 -17.18
CA LEU A 184 -64.27 -40.32 -17.49
C LEU A 184 -64.94 -41.06 -18.66
N LYS A 185 -64.20 -41.35 -19.73
CA LYS A 185 -64.72 -42.13 -20.87
C LYS A 185 -65.18 -43.52 -20.45
N SER A 186 -64.40 -44.21 -19.62
CA SER A 186 -64.79 -45.54 -19.14
C SER A 186 -66.02 -45.49 -18.23
N PHE A 187 -66.13 -44.47 -17.37
CA PHE A 187 -67.31 -44.22 -16.54
C PHE A 187 -68.56 -43.93 -17.38
N PHE A 188 -68.50 -43.06 -18.39
CA PHE A 188 -69.64 -42.82 -19.28
C PHE A 188 -70.03 -44.06 -20.07
N LYS A 189 -69.05 -44.86 -20.52
CA LYS A 189 -69.31 -46.13 -21.19
C LYS A 189 -70.05 -47.10 -20.29
N SER A 190 -69.60 -47.29 -19.04
CA SER A 190 -70.27 -48.18 -18.08
C SER A 190 -71.67 -47.68 -17.71
N LEU A 191 -71.84 -46.37 -17.51
CA LEU A 191 -73.15 -45.76 -17.26
C LEU A 191 -74.12 -46.01 -18.43
N SER A 192 -73.67 -45.77 -19.66
CA SER A 192 -74.48 -45.99 -20.86
C SER A 192 -74.86 -47.46 -21.04
N ALA A 193 -73.98 -48.39 -20.67
CA ALA A 193 -74.27 -49.82 -20.71
C ALA A 193 -75.35 -50.18 -19.68
N ALA A 194 -75.24 -49.67 -18.45
CA ALA A 194 -76.23 -49.91 -17.40
C ALA A 194 -77.66 -49.49 -17.82
N PHE A 195 -77.80 -48.33 -18.47
CA PHE A 195 -79.08 -47.82 -18.99
C PHE A 195 -79.64 -48.61 -20.19
N LYS A 196 -78.83 -49.37 -20.93
CA LYS A 196 -79.31 -50.20 -22.06
C LYS A 196 -79.82 -51.58 -21.64
N THR A 197 -79.57 -51.96 -20.38
CA THR A 197 -79.96 -53.26 -19.80
C THR A 197 -81.27 -53.19 -18.99
N GLN A 198 -81.93 -52.03 -18.96
CA GLN A 198 -83.32 -51.84 -18.51
C GLN A 198 -84.23 -51.66 -19.72
#